data_AF-A0A7X8MZW0-F1
#
_entry.id   AF-A0A7X8MZW0-F1
#
_cell.length_a   1.000
_cell.length_b   1.000
_cell.length_c   1.000
_cell.angle_alpha   90.00
_cell.angle_beta   90.00
_cell.angle_gamma   90.00
#
_symmetry.space_group_name_H-M   'P 1'
#
loop_
_entity.id
_entity.type
_entity.pdbx_description
1 polymer ?
#
loop_
_entity_poly.entity_id
_entity_poly.type
_entity_poly.pdbx_seq_one_letter_code
_entity_poly.pdbx_strand_id
1 'polypeptide(L)'
;MDYDQFVEKSKTLGTGLIDLLPTYFKKFDDETEYPVSEVAEHLSVSEETVRRWCRNGELISEGITHYRINGLVLKRYLFNKSKNRFPKTLKEIIEE
;
A
#
# COMPACT_ATOMS: atom_id res chain seq x y z
N MET A 1 13.48 -2.92 4.12
CA MET A 1 12.72 -3.92 3.35
C MET A 1 11.58 -3.26 2.58
N ASP A 2 11.50 -3.51 1.27
CA ASP A 2 10.39 -3.07 0.40
C ASP A 2 9.21 -4.05 0.43
N TYR A 3 8.04 -3.62 -0.05
CA TYR A 3 6.85 -4.48 -0.10
C TYR A 3 7.08 -5.73 -0.97
N ASP A 4 7.84 -5.61 -2.06
CA ASP A 4 8.23 -6.75 -2.90
C ASP A 4 9.00 -7.81 -2.09
N GLN A 5 10.02 -7.35 -1.35
CA GLN A 5 10.81 -8.22 -0.49
C GLN A 5 9.99 -8.83 0.64
N PHE A 6 9.00 -8.08 1.16
CA PHE A 6 8.06 -8.61 2.14
C PHE A 6 7.21 -9.74 1.56
N VAL A 7 6.68 -9.56 0.35
CA VAL A 7 5.88 -10.58 -0.35
C VAL A 7 6.74 -11.82 -0.64
N GLU A 8 7.97 -11.65 -1.09
CA GLU A 8 8.90 -12.76 -1.29
C GLU A 8 9.21 -13.50 0.03
N LYS A 9 9.60 -12.78 1.09
CA LYS A 9 9.81 -13.39 2.41
C LYS A 9 8.55 -14.12 2.90
N SER A 10 7.35 -13.57 2.66
CA SER A 10 6.09 -14.22 3.05
C SER A 10 5.82 -15.52 2.30
N LYS A 11 6.24 -15.60 1.03
CA LYS A 11 6.16 -16.84 0.24
C LYS A 11 7.16 -17.87 0.76
N THR A 12 8.37 -17.44 1.11
CA THR A 12 9.43 -18.32 1.63
C THR A 12 9.13 -18.84 3.04
N LEU A 13 8.56 -18.01 3.91
CA LEU A 13 8.24 -18.35 5.30
C LEU A 13 6.90 -19.11 5.46
N GLY A 14 6.11 -19.19 4.40
CA GLY A 14 4.84 -19.90 4.39
C GLY A 14 3.71 -19.10 5.04
N THR A 15 2.91 -18.42 4.20
CA THR A 15 1.50 -17.99 4.35
C THR A 15 1.05 -17.15 5.57
N GLY A 16 1.74 -17.15 6.70
CA GLY A 16 1.29 -16.42 7.91
C GLY A 16 1.48 -14.91 7.85
N LEU A 17 2.44 -14.43 7.05
CA LEU A 17 2.80 -13.00 7.01
C LEU A 17 1.81 -12.14 6.24
N ILE A 18 1.21 -12.68 5.18
CA ILE A 18 0.15 -11.97 4.43
C ILE A 18 -1.10 -11.80 5.29
N ASP A 19 -1.35 -12.73 6.22
CA ASP A 19 -2.50 -12.64 7.12
C ASP A 19 -2.30 -11.60 8.24
N LEU A 20 -1.04 -11.28 8.57
CA LEU A 20 -0.70 -10.18 9.47
C LEU A 20 -0.90 -8.80 8.81
N LEU A 21 -1.07 -8.73 7.49
CA LEU A 21 -1.40 -7.47 6.83
C LEU A 21 -2.86 -7.07 7.11
N PRO A 22 -3.11 -5.78 7.35
CA PRO A 22 -4.46 -5.27 7.52
C PRO A 22 -5.38 -5.64 6.35
N THR A 23 -6.63 -5.96 6.64
CA THR A 23 -7.63 -6.41 5.65
C THR A 23 -7.84 -5.46 4.48
N TYR A 24 -7.55 -4.16 4.65
CA TYR A 24 -7.62 -3.18 3.56
C TYR A 24 -6.58 -3.42 2.46
N PHE A 25 -5.46 -4.10 2.72
CA PHE A 25 -4.50 -4.50 1.67
C PHE A 25 -5.07 -5.56 0.72
N LYS A 26 -5.95 -6.44 1.22
CA LYS A 26 -6.61 -7.48 0.41
C LYS A 26 -7.70 -6.89 -0.51
N LYS A 27 -8.11 -5.63 -0.31
CA LYS A 27 -9.16 -4.97 -1.12
C LYS A 27 -8.65 -4.38 -2.43
N PHE A 28 -7.36 -4.04 -2.50
CA PHE A 28 -6.77 -3.50 -3.72
C PHE A 28 -6.20 -4.65 -4.53
N ASP A 29 -6.56 -4.70 -5.80
CA ASP A 29 -5.94 -5.62 -6.75
C ASP A 29 -4.66 -4.99 -7.33
N ASP A 30 -3.61 -5.80 -7.51
CA ASP A 30 -2.29 -5.30 -7.92
C ASP A 30 -2.24 -4.86 -9.39
N GLU A 31 -3.12 -5.41 -10.23
CA GLU A 31 -3.18 -5.11 -11.68
C GLU A 31 -4.20 -4.01 -12.00
N THR A 32 -4.97 -3.57 -11.00
CA THR A 32 -6.05 -2.60 -11.18
C THR A 32 -5.61 -1.17 -10.88
N GLU A 33 -6.06 -0.23 -11.71
CA GLU A 33 -5.87 1.20 -11.52
C GLU A 33 -7.11 1.84 -10.88
N TYR A 34 -6.92 2.45 -9.72
CA TYR A 34 -7.99 3.08 -8.96
C TYR A 34 -7.98 4.60 -9.13
N PRO A 35 -9.14 5.23 -9.30
CA PRO A 35 -9.23 6.68 -9.20
C PRO A 35 -9.02 7.13 -7.76
N VAL A 36 -8.62 8.40 -7.59
CA VAL A 36 -8.43 9.05 -6.28
C VAL A 36 -9.63 8.87 -5.35
N SER A 37 -10.84 8.96 -5.88
CA SER A 37 -12.09 8.82 -5.12
C SER A 37 -12.24 7.44 -4.48
N GLU A 38 -11.93 6.36 -5.20
CA GLU A 38 -12.00 5.01 -4.64
C GLU A 38 -10.88 4.74 -3.64
N VAL A 39 -9.66 5.22 -3.92
CA VAL A 39 -8.56 5.14 -2.96
C VAL A 39 -8.91 5.87 -1.66
N ALA A 40 -9.53 7.05 -1.77
CA ALA A 40 -9.98 7.85 -0.64
C ALA A 40 -11.06 7.13 0.18
N GLU A 41 -12.06 6.55 -0.49
CA GLU A 41 -13.13 5.78 0.15
C GLU A 41 -12.59 4.55 0.88
N HIS A 42 -11.76 3.74 0.21
CA HIS A 42 -11.19 2.53 0.77
C HIS A 42 -10.26 2.78 1.96
N LEU A 43 -9.55 3.91 1.97
CA LEU A 43 -8.66 4.31 3.06
C LEU A 43 -9.33 5.20 4.11
N SER A 44 -10.60 5.58 3.90
CA SER A 44 -11.33 6.53 4.74
C SER A 44 -10.56 7.83 4.97
N VAL A 45 -9.97 8.36 3.90
CA VAL A 45 -9.27 9.66 3.88
C VAL A 45 -9.94 10.57 2.86
N SER A 46 -9.72 11.88 2.95
CA SER A 46 -10.24 12.81 1.95
C SER A 46 -9.53 12.63 0.61
N GLU A 47 -10.24 12.79 -0.51
CA GLU A 47 -9.64 12.82 -1.86
C GLU A 47 -8.48 13.82 -1.95
N GLU A 48 -8.59 14.96 -1.28
CA GLU A 48 -7.54 15.97 -1.25
C GLU A 48 -6.24 15.45 -0.62
N THR A 49 -6.36 14.57 0.38
CA THR A 49 -5.19 13.92 0.99
C THR A 49 -4.51 12.99 -0.01
N VAL A 50 -5.28 12.22 -0.77
CA VAL A 50 -4.75 11.34 -1.84
C VAL A 50 -4.11 12.17 -2.95
N ARG A 51 -4.77 13.24 -3.42
CA ARG A 51 -4.21 14.19 -4.42
C ARG A 51 -2.93 14.86 -3.91
N ARG A 52 -2.83 15.12 -2.60
CA ARG A 52 -1.62 15.68 -1.99
C ARG A 52 -0.47 14.67 -2.05
N TRP A 53 -0.72 13.37 -1.79
CA TRP A 53 0.29 12.33 -1.94
C TRP A 53 0.80 12.24 -3.39
N CYS A 54 -0.09 12.32 -4.37
CA CYS A 54 0.30 12.37 -5.79
C CYS A 54 1.12 13.62 -6.12
N ARG A 55 0.66 14.82 -5.69
CA ARG A 55 1.36 16.09 -5.94
C ARG A 55 2.75 16.16 -5.31
N ASN A 56 2.92 15.55 -4.14
CA ASN A 56 4.20 15.50 -3.43
C ASN A 56 5.17 14.46 -4.01
N GLY A 57 4.74 13.63 -4.98
CA GLY A 57 5.53 12.51 -5.49
C GLY A 57 5.65 11.33 -4.50
N GLU A 58 4.83 11.32 -3.45
CA GLU A 58 4.78 10.22 -2.49
C GLU A 58 4.09 8.98 -3.07
N LEU A 59 3.10 9.21 -3.93
CA LEU A 59 2.32 8.18 -4.60
C LEU A 59 2.38 8.39 -6.11
N ILE A 60 2.99 7.45 -6.82
CA ILE A 60 3.08 7.51 -8.28
C ILE A 60 1.68 7.27 -8.84
N SER A 61 1.22 8.21 -9.66
CA SER A 61 -0.06 8.16 -10.36
C SER A 61 0.17 8.33 -11.84
N GLU A 62 -0.58 7.57 -12.64
CA GLU A 62 -0.62 7.71 -14.09
C GLU A 62 -1.81 8.63 -14.46
N GLY A 63 -1.60 9.56 -15.40
CA GLY A 63 -2.62 10.50 -15.84
C GLY A 63 -2.38 11.95 -15.42
N ILE A 64 -2.45 12.84 -16.43
CA ILE A 64 -2.17 14.28 -16.30
C ILE A 64 -3.40 15.04 -15.78
N THR A 65 -4.61 14.64 -16.20
CA THR A 65 -5.88 15.33 -15.87
C THR A 65 -6.68 14.59 -14.81
N HIS A 66 -6.62 13.25 -14.80
CA HIS A 66 -7.24 12.39 -13.79
C HIS A 66 -6.20 11.43 -13.27
N TYR A 67 -5.85 11.57 -11.99
CA TYR A 67 -4.90 10.67 -11.35
C TYR A 67 -5.48 9.25 -11.26
N ARG A 68 -4.78 8.29 -11.85
CA ARG A 68 -4.98 6.85 -11.71
C ARG A 68 -3.84 6.27 -10.89
N ILE A 69 -4.18 5.52 -9.86
CA ILE A 69 -3.21 4.98 -8.92
C ILE A 69 -3.24 3.46 -9.10
N ASN A 70 -2.10 2.91 -9.51
CA ASN A 70 -1.94 1.47 -9.59
C ASN A 70 -1.99 0.84 -8.19
N GLY A 71 -2.79 -0.22 -8.00
CA GLY A 71 -2.98 -0.86 -6.71
C GLY A 71 -1.69 -1.40 -6.09
N LEU A 72 -0.76 -1.92 -6.90
CA LEU A 72 0.54 -2.39 -6.41
C LEU A 72 1.41 -1.24 -5.87
N VAL A 73 1.39 -0.09 -6.56
CA VAL A 73 2.09 1.13 -6.10
C VAL A 73 1.45 1.65 -4.81
N LEU A 74 0.13 1.64 -4.72
CA LEU A 74 -0.59 2.05 -3.52
C LEU A 74 -0.24 1.16 -2.33
N LYS A 75 -0.21 -0.16 -2.51
CA LYS A 75 0.21 -1.10 -1.45
C LYS A 75 1.64 -0.83 -1.01
N ARG A 76 2.58 -0.59 -1.94
CA ARG A 76 3.96 -0.20 -1.62
C ARG A 76 4.00 1.05 -0.74
N TYR A 77 3.26 2.09 -1.12
CA TYR A 77 3.19 3.33 -0.35
C TYR A 77 2.58 3.11 1.05
N LEU A 78 1.43 2.44 1.13
CA LEU A 78 0.75 2.15 2.39
C LEU A 78 1.61 1.29 3.31
N PHE A 79 2.32 0.32 2.75
CA PHE A 79 3.23 -0.54 3.50
C PHE A 79 4.34 0.32 4.09
N ASN A 80 5.00 1.14 3.28
CA ASN A 80 6.08 2.00 3.75
C ASN A 80 5.62 3.00 4.82
N LYS A 81 4.42 3.57 4.66
CA LYS A 81 3.82 4.52 5.61
C LYS A 81 3.38 3.85 6.92
N SER A 82 2.86 2.63 6.85
CA SER A 82 2.37 1.87 8.01
C SER A 82 3.42 0.97 8.65
N LYS A 83 4.66 0.92 8.15
CA LYS A 83 5.80 0.20 8.79
C LYS A 83 5.90 0.48 10.29
N ASN A 84 5.71 1.74 10.68
CA ASN A 84 5.78 2.17 12.08
C ASN A 84 4.53 1.81 12.92
N ARG A 85 3.41 1.45 12.28
CA ARG A 85 2.15 1.07 12.94
C ARG A 85 1.89 -0.43 12.96
N PHE A 86 2.71 -1.24 12.29
CA PHE A 86 2.54 -2.68 12.33
C PHE A 86 2.77 -3.26 13.74
N PRO A 87 2.12 -4.39 14.06
CA PRO A 87 2.38 -5.12 15.30
C PRO A 87 3.86 -5.50 15.41
N LYS A 88 4.34 -5.62 16.65
CA LYS A 88 5.76 -5.82 16.97
C LYS A 88 6.39 -6.99 16.20
N THR A 89 5.64 -8.09 16.04
CA THR A 89 6.03 -9.28 15.26
C THR A 89 6.35 -8.97 13.80
N LEU A 90 5.58 -8.10 13.15
CA LEU A 90 5.84 -7.65 11.78
C LEU A 90 7.05 -6.74 11.71
N LYS A 91 7.24 -5.86 12.70
CA LYS A 91 8.40 -4.96 12.77
C LYS A 91 9.70 -5.74 12.89
N GLU A 92 9.74 -6.73 13.77
CA GLU A 92 10.92 -7.60 13.94
C GLU A 92 11.30 -8.27 12.61
N ILE A 93 10.33 -8.79 11.84
CA ILE A 93 10.57 -9.42 10.53
C ILE A 93 10.98 -8.41 9.43
N ILE A 94 10.57 -7.14 9.56
CA ILE A 94 10.89 -6.06 8.62
C ILE A 94 12.26 -5.45 8.89
N GLU A 95 12.68 -5.40 10.16
CA GLU A 95 13.97 -4.86 10.62
C GLU A 95 15.10 -5.90 10.61
N GLU A 96 14.77 -7.20 10.63
CA GLU A 96 15.68 -8.36 10.51
C GLU A 96 15.97 -8.75 9.06
#